data_AF-A0A954XGX8-F1
#
_entry.id   AF-A0A954XGX8-F1
#
_cell.length_a   1.000
_cell.length_b   1.000
_cell.length_c   1.000
_cell.angle_alpha   90.00
_cell.angle_beta   90.00
_cell.angle_gamma   90.00
#
_symmetry.space_group_name_H-M   'P 1'
#
loop_
_entity.id
_entity.type
_entity.pdbx_description
1 polymer ?
#
loop_
_entity_poly.entity_id
_entity_poly.type
_entity_poly.pdbx_seq_one_letter_code
_entity_poly.pdbx_strand_id
1 'polypeptide(L)'
;MNTRDLQMFPEGGGWLLVEFGAETREEARQQAAGMIRELEGKEHVTGSKLFSDSAEETRIWEIRESGLGATARVPTEPDTWPGWEDSAVAPEHLGDYLREMRTLLNRYEYDGAFYGHFGQGCLHTRITFDLKTRAGIEKYRRFVGEAADLVLRYDGSYSGEHGDGQSRAELLPKMYGPELCEAFREFKSIWDPDNRMNPGKVVAPYPITSNLRLGADFRPAHPTTHFQFPDDEYSFSRASLRCVGVGKCRREDGGTMCPSYMVTRDEKHSTRGRAHLLFEMLQGDVISDGWRDEAVKESLDLCLACKGCKGDCPINVDLATYKAEFLSHYYAGRLRPVTAYSMGLIYWWARLASIAPRFVNTLMDTPVISSIPKRLGGIAAEREIPAFAVTSFRERFRQRKPRNVRGQTVILWPDTFNNFFHPETAEAAVEVLEAGGFHVKLPDSMLCCGRPLYDFGMLHLAKRQLRQIMDALRTEIEAGTCIVGLEPSCVATFRDELGNLFPRDEVASKLKRQTFLFSEFVHQHADKFDFPHLERRALVHGHCHHKSILGMEAEEKLFEQLGIEYDVVDSGCCGMAGSFGFEREKYDVSIACGERALLPAVREA
;
A
#
# COMPACT_ATOMS: atom_id res chain seq x y z
N MET A 1 8.01 2.17 7.53
CA MET A 1 9.44 2.40 7.18
C MET A 1 10.02 1.08 6.70
N ASN A 2 10.72 1.06 5.57
CA ASN A 2 11.45 -0.13 5.13
C ASN A 2 12.66 -0.30 6.05
N THR A 3 12.78 -1.43 6.74
CA THR A 3 13.90 -1.66 7.68
C THR A 3 15.26 -1.70 6.98
N ARG A 4 15.29 -1.87 5.65
CA ARG A 4 16.52 -1.73 4.86
C ARG A 4 17.06 -0.31 4.87
N ASP A 5 16.17 0.69 4.90
CA ASP A 5 16.58 2.11 4.87
C ASP A 5 17.26 2.53 6.18
N LEU A 6 17.08 1.79 7.27
CA LEU A 6 17.82 2.01 8.52
C LEU A 6 19.34 1.87 8.33
N GLN A 7 19.78 1.07 7.37
CA GLN A 7 21.20 0.92 7.03
C GLN A 7 21.80 2.19 6.43
N MET A 8 20.97 3.15 6.02
CA MET A 8 21.45 4.44 5.53
C MET A 8 21.95 5.33 6.66
N PHE A 9 21.43 5.19 7.88
CA PHE A 9 21.77 6.05 9.02
C PHE A 9 23.03 5.57 9.75
N PRO A 10 23.79 6.49 10.37
CA PRO A 10 24.85 6.11 11.30
C PRO A 10 24.28 5.40 12.54
N GLU A 11 25.11 4.61 13.23
CA GLU A 11 24.72 3.94 14.48
C GLU A 11 24.26 4.96 15.54
N GLY A 12 23.08 4.73 16.13
CA GLY A 12 22.52 5.60 17.15
C GLY A 12 21.08 5.25 17.52
N GLY A 13 20.59 5.85 18.61
CA GLY A 13 19.20 5.74 19.08
C GLY A 13 18.32 6.95 18.73
N GLY A 14 18.88 7.94 18.02
CA GLY A 14 18.20 9.14 17.56
C GLY A 14 19.07 9.86 16.54
N TRP A 15 18.45 10.55 15.59
CA TRP A 15 19.14 11.19 14.48
C TRP A 15 18.66 12.63 14.30
N LEU A 16 19.61 13.52 14.04
CA LEU A 16 19.33 14.88 13.60
C LEU A 16 19.61 14.96 12.10
N LEU A 17 18.57 15.19 11.31
CA LEU A 17 18.69 15.47 9.87
C LEU A 17 18.80 16.97 9.67
N VAL A 18 19.81 17.40 8.90
CA VAL A 18 20.08 18.80 8.58
C VAL A 18 20.25 18.94 7.07
N GLU A 19 19.50 19.85 6.46
CA GLU A 19 19.64 20.20 5.05
C GLU A 19 20.36 21.56 4.91
N PHE A 20 21.24 21.65 3.92
CA PHE A 20 21.99 22.87 3.59
C PHE A 20 21.62 23.35 2.19
N GLY A 21 21.21 24.62 2.09
CA GLY A 21 20.99 25.30 0.82
C GLY A 21 22.09 26.33 0.55
N ALA A 22 22.58 26.39 -0.69
CA ALA A 22 23.52 27.40 -1.17
C ALA A 22 23.28 27.65 -2.67
N GLU A 23 23.96 28.65 -3.24
CA GLU A 23 23.89 28.95 -4.68
C GLU A 23 24.47 27.81 -5.53
N THR A 24 25.44 27.07 -4.98
CA THR A 24 26.00 25.87 -5.62
C THR A 24 26.00 24.65 -4.70
N ARG A 25 25.91 23.46 -5.30
CA ARG A 25 25.97 22.18 -4.57
C ARG A 25 27.29 22.01 -3.81
N GLU A 26 28.38 22.50 -4.38
CA GLU A 26 29.69 22.42 -3.74
C GLU A 26 29.77 23.30 -2.50
N GLU A 27 29.20 24.51 -2.53
CA GLU A 27 29.10 25.36 -1.34
C GLU A 27 28.25 24.71 -0.24
N ALA A 28 27.08 24.16 -0.59
CA ALA A 28 26.24 23.43 0.37
C ALA A 28 26.98 22.24 0.99
N ARG A 29 27.70 21.47 0.16
CA ARG A 29 28.55 20.35 0.61
C ARG A 29 29.65 20.81 1.56
N GLN A 30 30.30 21.94 1.28
CA GLN A 30 31.34 22.51 2.14
C GLN A 30 30.79 22.97 3.49
N GLN A 31 29.61 23.59 3.52
CA GLN A 31 28.92 23.97 4.75
C GLN A 31 28.57 22.74 5.61
N ALA A 32 27.98 21.72 4.98
CA ALA A 32 27.63 20.47 5.66
C ALA A 32 28.88 19.75 6.23
N ALA A 33 29.96 19.68 5.44
CA ALA A 33 31.23 19.14 5.90
C ALA A 33 31.87 19.98 7.03
N GLY A 34 31.64 21.30 7.03
CA GLY A 34 32.02 22.20 8.10
C GLY A 34 31.35 21.84 9.43
N MET A 35 30.03 21.71 9.42
CA MET A 35 29.27 21.29 10.60
C MET A 35 29.72 19.91 11.12
N ILE A 36 29.95 18.94 10.22
CA ILE A 36 30.44 17.61 10.62
C ILE A 36 31.76 17.73 11.38
N ARG A 37 32.73 18.50 10.86
CA ARG A 37 34.03 18.72 11.54
C ARG A 37 33.89 19.39 12.90
N GLU A 38 32.95 20.32 13.06
CA GLU A 38 32.70 20.97 14.35
C GLU A 38 32.06 20.03 15.39
N LEU A 39 31.30 19.03 14.92
CA LEU A 39 30.63 18.03 15.74
C LEU A 39 31.51 16.81 16.06
N GLU A 40 32.59 16.58 15.31
CA GLU A 40 33.53 15.50 15.58
C GLU A 40 34.10 15.58 17.00
N GLY A 41 34.04 14.47 17.74
CA GLY A 41 34.55 14.37 19.10
C GLY A 41 33.67 15.02 20.17
N LYS A 42 32.49 15.55 19.83
CA LYS A 42 31.51 15.99 20.84
C LYS A 42 30.88 14.77 21.54
N GLU A 43 30.71 14.87 22.85
CA GLU A 43 30.29 13.76 23.73
C GLU A 43 28.99 13.06 23.29
N HIS A 44 28.06 13.78 22.69
CA HIS A 44 26.73 13.25 22.31
C HIS A 44 26.58 12.95 20.81
N VAL A 45 27.68 12.99 20.06
CA VAL A 45 27.69 12.69 18.62
C VAL A 45 28.38 11.35 18.40
N THR A 46 27.60 10.30 18.11
CA THR A 46 28.11 8.94 17.89
C THR A 46 28.57 8.67 16.46
N GLY A 47 28.05 9.45 15.51
CA GLY A 47 28.40 9.34 14.09
C GLY A 47 27.71 10.40 13.25
N SER A 48 28.22 10.59 12.03
CA SER A 48 27.63 11.48 11.03
C SER A 48 27.76 10.85 9.64
N LYS A 49 26.85 11.21 8.74
CA LYS A 49 26.91 10.80 7.34
C LYS A 49 26.39 11.94 6.47
N LEU A 50 27.14 12.24 5.42
CA LEU A 50 26.78 13.23 4.41
C LEU A 50 26.14 12.50 3.23
N PHE A 51 24.92 12.91 2.88
CA PHE A 51 24.27 12.50 1.64
C PHE A 51 24.45 13.62 0.62
N SER A 52 25.06 13.30 -0.51
CA SER A 52 25.32 14.25 -1.60
C SER A 52 25.01 13.65 -2.96
N ASP A 53 24.17 12.62 -2.98
CA ASP A 53 23.57 12.04 -4.17
C ASP A 53 22.07 12.36 -4.13
N SER A 54 21.49 12.81 -5.24
CA SER A 54 20.10 13.30 -5.26
C SER A 54 19.09 12.20 -4.95
N ALA A 55 19.38 10.94 -5.32
CA ALA A 55 18.51 9.83 -4.99
C ALA A 55 18.59 9.47 -3.50
N GLU A 56 19.79 9.50 -2.92
CA GLU A 56 19.96 9.33 -1.46
C GLU A 56 19.29 10.46 -0.66
N GLU A 57 19.45 11.71 -1.08
CA GLU A 57 18.82 12.90 -0.48
C GLU A 57 17.30 12.74 -0.45
N THR A 58 16.71 12.39 -1.60
CA THR A 58 15.26 12.14 -1.74
C THR A 58 14.81 11.03 -0.79
N ARG A 59 15.54 9.91 -0.75
CA ARG A 59 15.18 8.75 0.08
C ARG A 59 15.23 9.06 1.57
N ILE A 60 16.22 9.81 2.04
CA ILE A 60 16.30 10.23 3.45
C ILE A 60 15.14 11.14 3.84
N TRP A 61 14.73 12.06 2.94
CA TRP A 61 13.54 12.88 3.16
C TRP A 61 12.27 12.06 3.23
N GLU A 62 12.08 11.09 2.34
CA GLU A 62 10.93 10.19 2.38
C GLU A 62 10.82 9.44 3.72
N ILE A 63 11.95 9.05 4.32
CA ILE A 63 11.98 8.42 5.65
C ILE A 63 11.50 9.41 6.72
N ARG A 64 12.03 10.64 6.73
CA ARG A 64 11.63 11.68 7.69
C ARG A 64 10.15 12.03 7.56
N GLU A 65 9.64 12.17 6.33
CA GLU A 65 8.23 12.45 6.05
C GLU A 65 7.31 11.29 6.44
N SER A 66 7.82 10.06 6.41
CA SER A 66 7.09 8.86 6.82
C SER A 66 6.98 8.69 8.34
N GLY A 67 7.61 9.56 9.15
CA GLY A 67 7.71 9.43 10.61
C GLY A 67 6.37 9.24 11.32
N LEU A 68 5.33 9.95 10.89
CA LEU A 68 3.98 9.82 11.44
C LEU A 68 3.44 8.39 11.29
N GLY A 69 3.52 7.82 10.08
CA GLY A 69 3.03 6.47 9.84
C GLY A 69 3.93 5.40 10.46
N ALA A 70 5.25 5.63 10.45
CA ALA A 70 6.23 4.72 11.04
C ALA A 70 6.08 4.58 12.55
N THR A 71 5.63 5.63 13.24
CA THR A 71 5.45 5.62 14.70
C THR A 71 4.04 5.20 15.13
N ALA A 72 3.03 5.33 14.26
CA ALA A 72 1.64 4.99 14.56
C ALA A 72 1.38 3.48 14.76
N ARG A 73 2.07 2.64 13.98
CA ARG A 73 1.86 1.18 13.94
C ARG A 73 3.21 0.46 13.87
N VAL A 74 3.90 0.39 14.99
CA VAL A 74 5.16 -0.36 15.10
C VAL A 74 4.83 -1.84 15.29
N PRO A 75 5.37 -2.75 14.45
CA PRO A 75 5.13 -4.19 14.61
C PRO A 75 5.48 -4.66 16.03
N THR A 76 4.65 -5.53 16.61
CA THR A 76 4.81 -6.11 17.96
C THR A 76 4.67 -5.14 19.14
N GLU A 77 4.56 -3.85 18.90
CA GLU A 77 4.36 -2.82 19.94
C GLU A 77 2.88 -2.41 20.04
N PRO A 78 2.45 -1.81 21.16
CA PRO A 78 1.13 -1.20 21.26
C PRO A 78 0.94 -0.10 20.22
N ASP A 79 -0.31 0.04 19.75
CA ASP A 79 -0.68 1.17 18.91
C ASP A 79 -0.46 2.50 19.62
N THR A 80 -0.03 3.48 18.84
CA THR A 80 0.08 4.85 19.29
C THR A 80 -0.93 5.74 18.55
N TRP A 81 -1.43 6.75 19.26
CA TRP A 81 -2.55 7.59 18.82
C TRP A 81 -2.17 9.07 18.83
N PRO A 82 -2.84 9.90 17.99
CA PRO A 82 -2.89 11.34 18.22
C PRO A 82 -3.46 11.65 19.60
N GLY A 83 -3.07 12.81 20.14
CA GLY A 83 -3.70 13.33 21.36
C GLY A 83 -2.82 14.26 22.18
N TRP A 84 -1.49 14.19 22.02
CA TRP A 84 -0.55 15.22 22.43
C TRP A 84 0.66 15.17 21.49
N GLU A 85 0.67 16.06 20.51
CA GLU A 85 1.69 16.21 19.49
C GLU A 85 1.67 17.67 19.06
N ASP A 86 2.75 18.12 18.42
CA ASP A 86 2.91 19.47 17.86
C ASP A 86 3.02 20.57 18.93
N SER A 87 3.48 20.21 20.13
CA SER A 87 3.87 21.19 21.13
C SER A 87 5.20 21.84 20.75
N ALA A 88 5.29 23.16 20.87
CA ALA A 88 6.50 23.91 20.53
C ALA A 88 7.00 24.75 21.71
N VAL A 89 8.32 24.79 21.90
CA VAL A 89 9.02 25.65 22.87
C VAL A 89 10.17 26.37 22.16
N ALA A 90 10.78 27.37 22.79
CA ALA A 90 11.99 27.99 22.24
C ALA A 90 13.10 26.91 22.04
N PRO A 91 13.82 26.89 20.90
CA PRO A 91 14.81 25.84 20.61
C PRO A 91 15.88 25.63 21.69
N GLU A 92 16.30 26.70 22.36
CA GLU A 92 17.23 26.68 23.49
C GLU A 92 16.72 25.88 24.71
N HIS A 93 15.40 25.72 24.82
CA HIS A 93 14.75 24.95 25.88
C HIS A 93 14.29 23.56 25.45
N LEU A 94 14.40 23.22 24.16
CA LEU A 94 13.88 21.96 23.62
C LEU A 94 14.45 20.74 24.34
N GLY A 95 15.76 20.72 24.62
CA GLY A 95 16.41 19.59 25.29
C GLY A 95 15.82 19.29 26.68
N ASP A 96 15.55 20.32 27.48
CA ASP A 96 14.97 20.18 28.82
C ASP A 96 13.48 19.81 28.73
N TYR A 97 12.75 20.45 27.82
CA TYR A 97 11.36 20.11 27.52
C TYR A 97 11.18 18.64 27.13
N LEU A 98 12.05 18.10 26.26
CA LEU A 98 11.98 16.68 25.84
C LEU A 98 12.21 15.72 27.03
N ARG A 99 13.12 16.05 27.95
CA ARG A 99 13.38 15.23 29.14
C ARG A 99 12.21 15.26 30.12
N GLU A 100 11.62 16.43 30.36
CA GLU A 100 10.43 16.56 31.19
C GLU A 100 9.20 15.90 30.55
N MET A 101 9.04 16.02 29.23
CA MET A 101 7.97 15.35 28.50
C MET A 101 8.11 13.82 28.59
N ARG A 102 9.33 13.29 28.49
CA ARG A 102 9.61 11.86 28.73
C ARG A 102 9.28 11.45 30.17
N THR A 103 9.61 12.29 31.14
CA THR A 103 9.29 12.06 32.56
C THR A 103 7.77 12.03 32.79
N LEU A 104 7.02 12.91 32.11
CA LEU A 104 5.57 12.94 32.17
C LEU A 104 4.95 11.68 31.54
N LEU A 105 5.43 11.27 30.36
CA LEU A 105 5.02 10.01 29.73
C LEU A 105 5.23 8.81 30.66
N ASN A 106 6.43 8.71 31.26
CA ASN A 106 6.77 7.61 32.17
C ASN A 106 5.86 7.57 33.40
N ARG A 107 5.53 8.72 34.00
CA ARG A 107 4.61 8.81 35.15
C ARG A 107 3.22 8.30 34.80
N TYR A 108 2.79 8.54 33.57
CA TYR A 108 1.53 8.06 33.03
C TYR A 108 1.67 6.69 32.36
N GLU A 109 2.79 5.98 32.47
CA GLU A 109 2.99 4.67 31.82
C GLU A 109 2.60 4.68 30.33
N TYR A 110 2.88 5.80 29.66
CA TYR A 110 2.72 5.97 28.24
C TYR A 110 4.08 5.91 27.56
N ASP A 111 4.09 5.42 26.33
CA ASP A 111 5.26 5.47 25.45
C ASP A 111 4.93 6.30 24.21
N GLY A 112 5.97 6.84 23.57
CA GLY A 112 5.89 7.58 22.33
C GLY A 112 7.27 7.91 21.78
N ALA A 113 7.41 7.77 20.47
CA ALA A 113 8.62 8.16 19.74
C ALA A 113 8.61 9.66 19.45
N PHE A 114 9.73 10.34 19.71
CA PHE A 114 9.89 11.77 19.46
C PHE A 114 10.51 11.99 18.08
N TYR A 115 9.87 12.85 17.29
CA TYR A 115 10.37 13.36 16.01
C TYR A 115 9.83 14.78 15.84
N GLY A 116 10.16 15.47 14.75
CA GLY A 116 9.57 16.78 14.48
C GLY A 116 10.55 17.77 13.88
N HIS A 117 10.30 19.05 14.14
CA HIS A 117 11.04 20.18 13.61
C HIS A 117 11.85 20.81 14.74
N PHE A 118 12.92 20.12 15.16
CA PHE A 118 13.67 20.49 16.36
C PHE A 118 14.39 21.83 16.22
N GLY A 119 14.76 22.24 15.00
CA GLY A 119 15.26 23.59 14.74
C GLY A 119 14.25 24.71 15.04
N GLN A 120 12.95 24.39 15.01
CA GLN A 120 11.85 25.27 15.38
C GLN A 120 11.30 24.97 16.78
N GLY A 121 11.95 24.07 17.54
CA GLY A 121 11.51 23.67 18.87
C GLY A 121 10.17 22.91 18.90
N CYS A 122 9.71 22.38 17.75
CA CYS A 122 8.44 21.69 17.64
C CYS A 122 8.59 20.16 17.74
N LEU A 123 7.86 19.56 18.69
CA LEU A 123 7.83 18.13 18.97
C LEU A 123 6.59 17.47 18.36
N HIS A 124 6.80 16.46 17.53
CA HIS A 124 5.80 15.49 17.11
C HIS A 124 5.99 14.16 17.83
N THR A 125 4.87 13.53 18.18
CA THR A 125 4.89 12.22 18.84
C THR A 125 3.56 11.50 18.63
N ARG A 126 3.59 10.17 18.70
CA ARG A 126 2.40 9.33 18.81
C ARG A 126 2.48 8.59 20.14
N ILE A 127 1.38 8.55 20.89
CA ILE A 127 1.41 8.08 22.29
C ILE A 127 0.47 6.88 22.48
N THR A 128 0.85 5.91 23.31
CA THR A 128 0.08 4.69 23.63
C THR A 128 -1.18 4.93 24.48
N PHE A 129 -1.99 5.94 24.13
CA PHE A 129 -3.22 6.26 24.84
C PHE A 129 -4.24 5.11 24.81
N ASP A 130 -4.85 4.83 25.96
CA ASP A 130 -6.08 4.03 26.03
C ASP A 130 -7.29 4.95 25.85
N LEU A 131 -7.79 5.02 24.61
CA LEU A 131 -8.98 5.78 24.25
C LEU A 131 -10.26 4.91 24.19
N LYS A 132 -10.20 3.65 24.69
CA LYS A 132 -11.30 2.68 24.60
C LYS A 132 -11.94 2.38 25.95
N THR A 133 -11.26 2.67 27.06
CA THR A 133 -11.82 2.49 28.40
C THR A 133 -12.09 3.82 29.08
N ARG A 134 -13.05 3.83 30.01
CA ARG A 134 -13.36 5.04 30.80
C ARG A 134 -12.16 5.51 31.62
N ALA A 135 -11.47 4.59 32.29
CA ALA A 135 -10.27 4.89 33.06
C ALA A 135 -9.13 5.42 32.18
N GLY A 136 -8.98 4.84 30.98
CA GLY A 136 -8.02 5.30 29.97
C GLY A 136 -8.31 6.73 29.50
N ILE A 137 -9.56 7.05 29.19
CA ILE A 137 -9.98 8.39 28.74
C ILE A 137 -9.79 9.43 29.86
N GLU A 138 -10.10 9.08 31.12
CA GLU A 138 -9.84 9.96 32.27
C GLU A 138 -8.33 10.18 32.48
N LYS A 139 -7.52 9.13 32.33
CA LYS A 139 -6.05 9.20 32.38
C LYS A 139 -5.50 10.10 31.27
N TYR A 140 -6.01 9.96 30.05
CA TYR A 140 -5.71 10.83 28.90
C TYR A 140 -6.06 12.30 29.19
N ARG A 141 -7.24 12.58 29.76
CA ARG A 141 -7.66 13.95 30.09
C ARG A 141 -6.70 14.63 31.08
N ARG A 142 -6.29 13.90 32.12
CA ARG A 142 -5.32 14.41 33.12
C ARG A 142 -3.96 14.64 32.49
N PHE A 143 -3.47 13.67 31.70
CA PHE A 143 -2.21 13.78 30.99
C PHE A 143 -2.17 15.02 30.09
N VAL A 144 -3.17 15.24 29.25
CA VAL A 144 -3.22 16.40 28.35
C VAL A 144 -3.29 17.71 29.13
N GLY A 145 -3.96 17.73 30.27
CA GLY A 145 -3.97 18.89 31.18
C GLY A 145 -2.57 19.22 31.72
N GLU A 146 -1.84 18.22 32.22
CA GLU A 146 -0.47 18.39 32.74
C GLU A 146 0.55 18.67 31.63
N ALA A 147 0.37 18.10 30.44
CA ALA A 147 1.23 18.36 29.29
C ALA A 147 1.07 19.82 28.80
N ALA A 148 -0.15 20.35 28.86
CA ALA A 148 -0.42 21.76 28.63
C ALA A 148 0.26 22.66 29.67
N ASP A 149 0.19 22.30 30.96
CA ASP A 149 0.88 23.07 31.99
C ASP A 149 2.41 22.99 31.84
N LEU A 150 2.94 21.83 31.41
CA LEU A 150 4.36 21.66 31.11
C LEU A 150 4.83 22.59 29.99
N VAL A 151 4.15 22.62 28.84
CA VAL A 151 4.62 23.47 27.72
C VAL A 151 4.51 24.96 28.05
N LEU A 152 3.49 25.37 28.81
CA LEU A 152 3.36 26.76 29.28
C LEU A 152 4.46 27.18 30.25
N ARG A 153 5.02 26.26 31.05
CA ARG A 153 6.19 26.60 31.91
C ARG A 153 7.42 27.01 31.10
N TYR A 154 7.47 26.63 29.83
CA TYR A 154 8.52 26.98 28.88
C TYR A 154 8.09 28.12 27.94
N ASP A 155 7.01 28.84 28.28
CA ASP A 155 6.40 29.89 27.44
C ASP A 155 6.08 29.40 26.01
N GLY A 156 5.77 28.10 25.88
CA GLY A 156 5.54 27.43 24.61
C GLY A 156 4.07 27.38 24.18
N SER A 157 3.84 26.77 23.00
CA SER A 157 2.53 26.58 22.38
C SER A 157 2.08 25.12 22.40
N TYR A 158 0.76 24.89 22.52
CA TYR A 158 0.14 23.57 22.38
C TYR A 158 0.14 23.02 20.95
N SER A 159 0.29 23.92 19.98
CA SER A 159 0.17 23.67 18.54
C SER A 159 1.14 24.60 17.82
N GLY A 160 2.14 24.02 17.15
CA GLY A 160 3.11 24.72 16.33
C GLY A 160 2.61 24.91 14.90
N GLU A 161 2.07 23.84 14.29
CA GLU A 161 1.71 23.82 12.88
C GLU A 161 0.35 23.16 12.57
N HIS A 162 -0.13 22.24 13.41
CA HIS A 162 -1.35 21.45 13.16
C HIS A 162 -2.65 22.23 13.39
N GLY A 163 -2.57 23.36 14.10
CA GLY A 163 -3.71 24.09 14.63
C GLY A 163 -4.36 23.41 15.86
N ASP A 164 -5.25 24.14 16.53
CA ASP A 164 -5.83 23.69 17.79
C ASP A 164 -6.97 22.68 17.61
N GLY A 165 -7.84 22.96 16.64
CA GLY A 165 -9.00 22.13 16.32
C GLY A 165 -9.86 21.79 17.54
N GLN A 166 -10.47 20.60 17.56
CA GLN A 166 -11.17 20.12 18.76
C GLN A 166 -10.18 19.64 19.84
N SER A 167 -9.02 19.14 19.43
CA SER A 167 -8.09 18.40 20.29
C SER A 167 -7.33 19.27 21.28
N ARG A 168 -7.29 20.59 21.07
CA ARG A 168 -6.63 21.55 21.97
C ARG A 168 -7.55 22.67 22.46
N ALA A 169 -8.66 22.93 21.77
CA ALA A 169 -9.43 24.15 22.00
C ALA A 169 -9.93 24.35 23.43
N GLU A 170 -10.29 23.26 24.14
CA GLU A 170 -10.69 23.34 25.56
C GLU A 170 -9.57 23.92 26.46
N LEU A 171 -8.31 23.81 26.05
CA LEU A 171 -7.15 24.30 26.79
C LEU A 171 -6.77 25.74 26.48
N LEU A 172 -7.29 26.33 25.39
CA LEU A 172 -6.90 27.67 24.93
C LEU A 172 -7.02 28.77 25.99
N PRO A 173 -8.02 28.75 26.91
CA PRO A 173 -8.06 29.74 27.99
C PRO A 173 -6.82 29.74 28.89
N LYS A 174 -6.09 28.62 29.01
CA LYS A 174 -4.83 28.57 29.78
C LYS A 174 -3.68 29.31 29.08
N MET A 175 -3.65 29.29 27.74
CA MET A 175 -2.57 29.87 26.94
C MET A 175 -2.84 31.33 26.56
N TYR A 176 -4.05 31.63 26.09
CA TYR A 176 -4.43 32.96 25.60
C TYR A 176 -5.15 33.82 26.64
N GLY A 177 -5.62 33.22 27.74
CA GLY A 177 -6.42 33.92 28.73
C GLY A 177 -7.84 34.26 28.25
N PRO A 178 -8.68 34.82 29.15
CA PRO A 178 -10.09 35.06 28.88
C PRO A 178 -10.33 36.16 27.83
N GLU A 179 -9.49 37.20 27.80
CA GLU A 179 -9.65 38.35 26.90
C GLU A 179 -9.50 37.97 25.43
N LEU A 180 -8.39 37.33 25.06
CA LEU A 180 -8.16 36.87 23.69
C LEU A 180 -9.15 35.79 23.27
N CYS A 181 -9.50 34.89 24.19
CA CYS A 181 -10.54 33.90 23.91
C CYS A 181 -11.88 34.55 23.62
N GLU A 182 -12.24 35.66 24.29
CA GLU A 182 -13.46 36.42 23.98
C GLU A 182 -13.37 37.10 22.62
N ALA A 183 -12.22 37.71 22.28
CA ALA A 183 -11.99 38.26 20.96
C ALA A 183 -12.17 37.21 19.84
N PHE A 184 -11.74 35.95 20.06
CA PHE A 184 -12.01 34.85 19.13
C PHE A 184 -13.52 34.56 19.00
N ARG A 185 -14.29 34.64 20.10
CA ARG A 185 -15.75 34.45 20.06
C ARG A 185 -16.44 35.56 19.30
N GLU A 186 -16.09 36.81 19.57
CA GLU A 186 -16.63 37.97 18.88
C GLU A 186 -16.34 37.87 17.37
N PHE A 187 -15.09 37.61 16.99
CA PHE A 187 -14.70 37.41 15.60
C PHE A 187 -15.54 36.33 14.93
N LYS A 188 -15.67 35.16 15.58
CA LYS A 188 -16.49 34.05 15.07
C LYS A 188 -17.95 34.48 14.89
N SER A 189 -18.53 35.20 15.84
CA SER A 189 -19.93 35.62 15.82
C SER A 189 -20.23 36.66 14.73
N ILE A 190 -19.27 37.52 14.39
CA ILE A 190 -19.41 38.52 13.33
C ILE A 190 -19.48 37.84 11.96
N TRP A 191 -18.61 36.84 11.72
CA TRP A 191 -18.47 36.19 10.41
C TRP A 191 -19.34 34.94 10.23
N ASP A 192 -19.81 34.33 11.31
CA ASP A 192 -20.68 33.15 11.30
C ASP A 192 -21.76 33.26 12.40
N PRO A 193 -22.69 34.22 12.27
CA PRO A 193 -23.71 34.51 13.29
C PRO A 193 -24.67 33.34 13.54
N ASP A 194 -24.87 32.46 12.55
CA ASP A 194 -25.69 31.25 12.65
C ASP A 194 -24.90 30.02 13.14
N ASN A 195 -23.60 30.17 13.40
CA ASN A 195 -22.70 29.10 13.87
C ASN A 195 -22.71 27.83 12.98
N ARG A 196 -22.66 28.00 11.66
CA ARG A 196 -22.70 26.89 10.69
C ARG A 196 -21.31 26.38 10.28
N MET A 197 -20.27 27.20 10.45
CA MET A 197 -18.91 26.88 10.04
C MET A 197 -18.14 26.17 11.17
N ASN A 198 -18.18 24.84 11.18
CA ASN A 198 -17.42 23.97 12.08
C ASN A 198 -17.64 24.26 13.59
N PRO A 199 -18.90 24.14 14.08
CA PRO A 199 -19.25 24.45 15.46
C PRO A 199 -18.55 23.55 16.48
N GLY A 200 -18.28 24.11 17.67
CA GLY A 200 -17.75 23.39 18.83
C GLY A 200 -16.28 22.96 18.71
N LYS A 201 -15.52 23.59 17.80
CA LYS A 201 -14.07 23.34 17.63
C LYS A 201 -13.27 24.39 18.39
N VAL A 202 -12.79 25.45 17.74
CA VAL A 202 -11.90 26.45 18.36
C VAL A 202 -12.63 27.33 19.39
N VAL A 203 -13.78 27.88 18.98
CA VAL A 203 -14.64 28.71 19.85
C VAL A 203 -15.77 27.87 20.43
N ALA A 204 -16.08 28.10 21.71
CA ALA A 204 -17.05 27.31 22.47
C ALA A 204 -16.82 25.79 22.29
N PRO A 205 -15.60 25.30 22.59
CA PRO A 205 -15.18 23.94 22.28
C PRO A 205 -16.04 22.89 22.98
N TYR A 206 -16.27 21.77 22.30
CA TYR A 206 -16.63 20.53 22.99
C TYR A 206 -15.50 20.11 23.95
N PRO A 207 -15.82 19.37 25.02
CA PRO A 207 -14.78 18.77 25.85
C PRO A 207 -13.83 17.89 25.02
N ILE A 208 -12.54 17.89 25.37
CA ILE A 208 -11.48 17.14 24.67
C ILE A 208 -11.71 15.62 24.67
N THR A 209 -12.52 15.13 25.60
CA THR A 209 -12.92 13.71 25.71
C THR A 209 -14.26 13.40 25.03
N SER A 210 -14.87 14.36 24.34
CA SER A 210 -16.10 14.18 23.57
C SER A 210 -15.82 13.95 22.09
N ASN A 211 -16.74 13.27 21.39
CA ASN A 211 -16.62 12.94 19.96
C ASN A 211 -15.31 12.22 19.60
N LEU A 212 -14.78 11.42 20.52
CA LEU A 212 -13.59 10.64 20.24
C LEU A 212 -13.91 9.58 19.18
N ARG A 213 -13.04 9.42 18.20
CA ARG A 213 -13.15 8.34 17.20
C ARG A 213 -13.23 6.96 17.86
N LEU A 214 -12.52 6.80 18.97
CA LEU A 214 -12.61 5.66 19.88
C LEU A 214 -13.20 6.16 21.19
N GLY A 215 -14.17 5.46 21.74
CA GLY A 215 -14.80 5.82 23.01
C GLY A 215 -14.95 4.62 23.94
N ALA A 216 -15.44 4.89 25.16
CA ALA A 216 -15.75 3.83 26.13
C ALA A 216 -16.85 2.87 25.62
N ASP A 217 -17.64 3.34 24.67
CA ASP A 217 -18.70 2.68 23.90
C ASP A 217 -18.23 2.09 22.57
N PHE A 218 -16.96 2.24 22.19
CA PHE A 218 -16.41 1.64 20.97
C PHE A 218 -16.49 0.11 21.06
N ARG A 219 -17.41 -0.47 20.30
CA ARG A 219 -17.71 -1.91 20.27
C ARG A 219 -17.94 -2.35 18.82
N PRO A 220 -16.88 -2.34 17.99
CA PRO A 220 -17.04 -2.68 16.58
C PRO A 220 -17.45 -4.15 16.44
N ALA A 221 -18.17 -4.45 15.35
CA ALA A 221 -18.46 -5.81 14.96
C ALA A 221 -17.15 -6.61 14.77
N HIS A 222 -17.15 -7.88 15.22
CA HIS A 222 -16.05 -8.83 15.02
C HIS A 222 -16.51 -9.98 14.11
N PRO A 223 -16.63 -9.72 12.79
CA PRO A 223 -17.19 -10.70 11.87
C PRO A 223 -16.21 -11.86 11.61
N THR A 224 -16.78 -13.04 11.37
CA THR A 224 -16.02 -14.16 10.79
C THR A 224 -15.61 -13.79 9.37
N THR A 225 -14.33 -13.89 9.06
CA THR A 225 -13.75 -13.47 7.77
C THR A 225 -13.06 -14.61 7.03
N HIS A 226 -12.89 -14.47 5.72
CA HIS A 226 -12.16 -15.44 4.90
C HIS A 226 -10.65 -15.27 5.04
N PHE A 227 -10.18 -14.02 4.94
CA PHE A 227 -8.85 -13.63 5.33
C PHE A 227 -8.68 -13.70 6.84
N GLN A 228 -7.45 -13.87 7.27
CA GLN A 228 -7.11 -14.05 8.68
C GLN A 228 -6.42 -12.84 9.27
N PHE A 229 -6.02 -11.83 8.50
CA PHE A 229 -5.41 -10.58 8.99
C PHE A 229 -4.29 -10.77 10.05
N PRO A 230 -3.24 -11.57 9.77
CA PRO A 230 -2.22 -11.92 10.75
C PRO A 230 -1.49 -10.72 11.36
N ASP A 231 -1.32 -9.63 10.58
CA ASP A 231 -0.65 -8.41 11.03
C ASP A 231 -1.56 -7.48 11.86
N ASP A 232 -2.84 -7.84 12.03
CA ASP A 232 -3.84 -7.06 12.75
C ASP A 232 -4.53 -7.92 13.83
N GLU A 233 -3.75 -8.71 14.57
CA GLU A 233 -4.25 -9.57 15.66
C GLU A 233 -5.38 -10.52 15.22
N TYR A 234 -5.31 -10.96 13.96
CA TYR A 234 -6.32 -11.79 13.33
C TYR A 234 -7.74 -11.18 13.24
N SER A 235 -7.84 -9.84 13.15
CA SER A 235 -9.10 -9.11 13.23
C SER A 235 -9.29 -8.09 12.11
N PHE A 236 -10.39 -8.21 11.37
CA PHE A 236 -10.76 -7.21 10.36
C PHE A 236 -11.09 -5.85 10.96
N SER A 237 -11.71 -5.82 12.14
CA SER A 237 -11.98 -4.59 12.88
C SER A 237 -10.69 -3.88 13.27
N ARG A 238 -9.67 -4.65 13.66
CA ARG A 238 -8.33 -4.13 13.94
C ARG A 238 -7.66 -3.57 12.68
N ALA A 239 -7.79 -4.27 11.55
CA ALA A 239 -7.27 -3.85 10.25
C ALA A 239 -7.91 -2.53 9.77
N SER A 240 -9.22 -2.35 9.99
CA SER A 240 -9.93 -1.10 9.64
C SER A 240 -9.39 0.14 10.37
N LEU A 241 -8.76 -0.06 11.53
CA LEU A 241 -8.15 1.00 12.33
C LEU A 241 -6.73 1.36 11.88
N ARG A 242 -6.16 0.72 10.85
CA ARG A 242 -4.81 1.06 10.38
C ARG A 242 -4.74 2.51 9.90
N CYS A 243 -5.77 3.00 9.22
CA CYS A 243 -5.82 4.36 8.70
C CYS A 243 -5.84 5.42 9.82
N VAL A 244 -4.71 6.12 9.97
CA VAL A 244 -4.54 7.26 10.90
C VAL A 244 -4.75 8.63 10.25
N GLY A 245 -5.22 8.68 9.01
CA GLY A 245 -5.63 9.94 8.37
C GLY A 245 -4.52 10.77 7.70
N VAL A 246 -3.31 10.23 7.51
CA VAL A 246 -2.13 10.93 6.93
C VAL A 246 -2.41 11.68 5.64
N GLY A 247 -3.33 11.19 4.80
CA GLY A 247 -3.74 11.91 3.59
C GLY A 247 -2.82 11.74 2.38
N LYS A 248 -1.72 10.97 2.45
CA LYS A 248 -0.85 10.65 1.28
C LYS A 248 -1.61 10.06 0.08
N CYS A 249 -2.76 9.43 0.34
CA CYS A 249 -3.65 8.91 -0.71
C CYS A 249 -4.40 9.99 -1.50
N ARG A 250 -4.27 11.27 -1.14
CA ARG A 250 -4.85 12.43 -1.83
C ARG A 250 -3.89 13.14 -2.77
N ARG A 251 -2.68 12.62 -2.95
CA ARG A 251 -1.74 13.19 -3.92
C ARG A 251 -2.32 13.18 -5.32
N GLU A 252 -1.86 14.10 -6.16
CA GLU A 252 -2.40 14.33 -7.50
C GLU A 252 -1.55 13.72 -8.62
N ASP A 253 -0.31 13.42 -8.30
CA ASP A 253 0.75 12.95 -9.18
C ASP A 253 1.60 11.90 -8.44
N GLY A 254 2.36 11.13 -9.23
CA GLY A 254 3.30 10.11 -8.76
C GLY A 254 2.74 8.94 -7.96
N GLY A 255 3.51 7.86 -7.90
CA GLY A 255 3.23 6.69 -7.07
C GLY A 255 2.01 5.85 -7.50
N THR A 256 1.84 4.69 -6.87
CA THR A 256 0.79 3.71 -7.26
C THR A 256 -0.57 4.00 -6.59
N MET A 257 -0.58 4.65 -5.41
CA MET A 257 -1.78 5.00 -4.64
C MET A 257 -2.19 6.46 -4.83
N CYS A 258 -3.44 6.83 -5.16
CA CYS A 258 -4.66 6.06 -5.38
C CYS A 258 -5.28 6.50 -6.73
N PRO A 259 -5.22 5.69 -7.80
CA PRO A 259 -5.48 6.19 -9.15
C PRO A 259 -6.89 6.72 -9.35
N SER A 260 -7.90 6.08 -8.74
CA SER A 260 -9.28 6.56 -8.82
C SER A 260 -9.49 7.89 -8.09
N TYR A 261 -8.78 8.16 -6.99
CA TYR A 261 -8.82 9.50 -6.37
C TYR A 261 -8.18 10.54 -7.28
N MET A 262 -7.01 10.24 -7.86
CA MET A 262 -6.27 11.18 -8.70
C MET A 262 -7.09 11.66 -9.92
N VAL A 263 -8.02 10.83 -10.40
CA VAL A 263 -8.94 11.18 -11.48
C VAL A 263 -10.24 11.80 -10.97
N THR A 264 -10.87 11.22 -9.94
CA THR A 264 -12.22 11.64 -9.51
C THR A 264 -12.21 12.82 -8.55
N ARG A 265 -11.10 13.05 -7.84
CA ARG A 265 -10.93 14.03 -6.74
C ARG A 265 -11.89 13.88 -5.57
N ASP A 266 -12.72 12.85 -5.56
CA ASP A 266 -13.69 12.56 -4.51
C ASP A 266 -13.02 11.80 -3.36
N GLU A 267 -13.11 12.35 -2.15
CA GLU A 267 -12.55 11.76 -0.93
C GLU A 267 -13.00 10.32 -0.70
N LYS A 268 -14.24 9.96 -1.07
CA LYS A 268 -14.72 8.59 -0.90
C LYS A 268 -13.92 7.59 -1.74
N HIS A 269 -13.26 8.04 -2.81
CA HIS A 269 -12.38 7.22 -3.64
C HIS A 269 -10.90 7.27 -3.22
N SER A 270 -10.57 7.94 -2.12
CA SER A 270 -9.25 7.89 -1.51
C SER A 270 -9.11 6.64 -0.64
N THR A 271 -7.87 6.26 -0.31
CA THR A 271 -7.62 5.17 0.64
C THR A 271 -8.20 5.48 2.02
N ARG A 272 -8.05 6.72 2.50
CA ARG A 272 -8.55 7.11 3.82
C ARG A 272 -10.08 7.17 3.85
N GLY A 273 -10.73 7.61 2.77
CA GLY A 273 -12.19 7.63 2.66
C GLY A 273 -12.78 6.22 2.72
N ARG A 274 -12.26 5.29 1.91
CA ARG A 274 -12.66 3.87 1.95
C ARG A 274 -12.42 3.21 3.30
N ALA A 275 -11.25 3.46 3.90
CA ALA A 275 -10.94 2.93 5.23
C ALA A 275 -11.90 3.48 6.29
N HIS A 276 -12.28 4.76 6.20
CA HIS A 276 -13.24 5.37 7.11
C HIS A 276 -14.64 4.79 6.93
N LEU A 277 -15.12 4.61 5.69
CA LEU A 277 -16.42 3.97 5.43
C LEU A 277 -16.48 2.54 5.99
N LEU A 278 -15.41 1.75 5.82
CA LEU A 278 -15.32 0.42 6.42
C LEU A 278 -15.29 0.44 7.96
N PHE A 279 -14.64 1.45 8.55
CA PHE A 279 -14.68 1.68 10.00
C PHE A 279 -16.10 1.99 10.48
N GLU A 280 -16.79 2.93 9.84
CA GLU A 280 -18.18 3.31 10.17
C GLU A 280 -19.13 2.12 10.01
N MET A 281 -18.96 1.32 8.96
CA MET A 281 -19.71 0.08 8.73
C MET A 281 -19.54 -0.94 9.86
N LEU A 282 -18.33 -1.07 10.41
CA LEU A 282 -18.06 -2.00 11.50
C LEU A 282 -18.51 -1.45 12.85
N GLN A 283 -18.50 -0.14 13.01
CA GLN A 283 -18.99 0.53 14.22
C GLN A 283 -20.51 0.48 14.31
N GLY A 284 -21.23 0.71 13.20
CA GLY A 284 -22.68 0.56 13.12
C GLY A 284 -23.49 1.79 13.54
N ASP A 285 -22.83 2.91 13.89
CA ASP A 285 -23.50 4.12 14.38
C ASP A 285 -24.08 4.97 13.24
N VAL A 286 -23.28 5.23 12.20
CA VAL A 286 -23.69 6.02 11.02
C VAL A 286 -24.09 5.10 9.86
N ILE A 287 -23.33 4.02 9.64
CA ILE A 287 -23.61 3.03 8.61
C ILE A 287 -24.17 1.78 9.27
N SER A 288 -25.49 1.61 9.22
CA SER A 288 -26.19 0.52 9.92
C SER A 288 -26.40 -0.74 9.07
N ASP A 289 -26.31 -0.65 7.74
CA ASP A 289 -26.57 -1.79 6.83
C ASP A 289 -25.41 -2.79 6.75
N GLY A 290 -24.30 -2.50 7.44
CA GLY A 290 -23.14 -3.38 7.56
C GLY A 290 -22.61 -3.83 6.20
N TRP A 291 -22.40 -5.14 6.04
CA TRP A 291 -21.91 -5.74 4.79
C TRP A 291 -22.82 -5.54 3.57
N ARG A 292 -24.04 -5.02 3.75
CA ARG A 292 -24.98 -4.75 2.67
C ARG A 292 -25.07 -3.28 2.29
N ASP A 293 -24.28 -2.42 2.93
CA ASP A 293 -24.31 -0.99 2.67
C ASP A 293 -23.86 -0.65 1.24
N GLU A 294 -24.68 0.12 0.54
CA GLU A 294 -24.43 0.51 -0.85
C GLU A 294 -23.39 1.63 -0.97
N ALA A 295 -23.28 2.53 0.02
CA ALA A 295 -22.28 3.60 -0.02
C ALA A 295 -20.86 3.06 0.15
N VAL A 296 -20.67 2.06 1.02
CA VAL A 296 -19.40 1.32 1.14
C VAL A 296 -19.10 0.59 -0.18
N LYS A 297 -20.09 -0.10 -0.77
CA LYS A 297 -19.93 -0.81 -2.04
C LYS A 297 -19.53 0.15 -3.16
N GLU A 298 -20.23 1.26 -3.33
CA GLU A 298 -19.97 2.28 -4.36
C GLU A 298 -18.55 2.84 -4.24
N SER A 299 -18.11 3.16 -3.01
CA SER A 299 -16.75 3.63 -2.76
C SER A 299 -15.69 2.59 -3.16
N LEU A 300 -15.93 1.31 -2.85
CA LEU A 300 -15.03 0.19 -3.15
C LEU A 300 -15.07 -0.25 -4.61
N ASP A 301 -16.11 0.05 -5.37
CA ASP A 301 -16.21 -0.30 -6.79
C ASP A 301 -15.11 0.37 -7.61
N LEU A 302 -14.78 1.63 -7.31
CA LEU A 302 -13.66 2.34 -7.93
C LEU A 302 -12.29 2.01 -7.32
N CYS A 303 -12.20 1.04 -6.40
CA CYS A 303 -10.92 0.51 -5.96
C CYS A 303 -10.40 -0.51 -6.98
N LEU A 304 -9.23 -0.23 -7.56
CA LEU A 304 -8.58 -1.05 -8.59
C LEU A 304 -7.95 -2.35 -8.05
N ALA A 305 -8.07 -2.63 -6.74
CA ALA A 305 -7.45 -3.78 -6.08
C ALA A 305 -5.94 -3.93 -6.35
N CYS A 306 -5.25 -2.81 -6.61
CA CYS A 306 -3.87 -2.79 -7.08
C CYS A 306 -2.80 -2.95 -5.98
N LYS A 307 -3.23 -2.96 -4.71
CA LYS A 307 -2.40 -2.92 -3.50
C LYS A 307 -1.43 -1.73 -3.38
N GLY A 308 -1.58 -0.70 -4.22
CA GLY A 308 -0.79 0.55 -4.09
C GLY A 308 -0.86 1.16 -2.70
N CYS A 309 -2.02 1.09 -2.04
CA CYS A 309 -2.17 1.57 -0.66
C CYS A 309 -1.39 0.75 0.37
N LYS A 310 -1.07 -0.51 0.09
CA LYS A 310 -0.24 -1.33 0.97
C LYS A 310 1.22 -0.95 0.84
N GLY A 311 1.68 -0.65 -0.37
CA GLY A 311 3.06 -0.24 -0.66
C GLY A 311 3.35 1.22 -0.30
N ASP A 312 2.55 2.15 -0.84
CA ASP A 312 2.83 3.59 -0.76
C ASP A 312 2.45 4.24 0.59
N CYS A 313 1.43 3.70 1.27
CA CYS A 313 0.93 4.26 2.53
C CYS A 313 1.87 3.87 3.67
N PRO A 314 2.35 4.81 4.50
CA PRO A 314 3.35 4.52 5.52
C PRO A 314 2.88 3.60 6.65
N ILE A 315 1.57 3.30 6.70
CA ILE A 315 0.88 2.42 7.66
C ILE A 315 0.31 1.14 7.00
N ASN A 316 0.67 0.89 5.74
CA ASN A 316 0.38 -0.34 5.00
C ASN A 316 -1.10 -0.78 4.97
N VAL A 317 -2.02 0.17 4.73
CA VAL A 317 -3.45 -0.13 4.59
C VAL A 317 -3.69 -1.00 3.34
N ASP A 318 -4.32 -2.16 3.48
CA ASP A 318 -4.55 -3.10 2.37
C ASP A 318 -6.01 -3.10 1.90
N LEU A 319 -6.42 -2.03 1.20
CA LEU A 319 -7.80 -1.95 0.69
C LEU A 319 -8.13 -2.99 -0.38
N ALA A 320 -7.15 -3.60 -1.04
CA ALA A 320 -7.44 -4.68 -1.99
C ALA A 320 -8.00 -5.89 -1.24
N THR A 321 -7.34 -6.27 -0.13
CA THR A 321 -7.81 -7.33 0.76
C THR A 321 -9.15 -6.95 1.41
N TYR A 322 -9.31 -5.70 1.87
CA TYR A 322 -10.55 -5.28 2.52
C TYR A 322 -11.73 -5.26 1.54
N LYS A 323 -11.51 -4.81 0.30
CA LYS A 323 -12.50 -4.89 -0.79
C LYS A 323 -12.91 -6.34 -1.04
N ALA A 324 -11.95 -7.24 -1.19
CA ALA A 324 -12.24 -8.63 -1.50
C ALA A 324 -13.03 -9.31 -0.37
N GLU A 325 -12.70 -9.01 0.90
CA GLU A 325 -13.46 -9.47 2.06
C GLU A 325 -14.88 -8.89 2.05
N PHE A 326 -15.02 -7.57 1.92
CA PHE A 326 -16.32 -6.90 1.86
C PHE A 326 -17.20 -7.47 0.74
N LEU A 327 -16.69 -7.60 -0.49
CA LEU A 327 -17.46 -8.14 -1.62
C LEU A 327 -17.86 -9.60 -1.43
N SER A 328 -17.08 -10.39 -0.68
CA SER A 328 -17.45 -11.77 -0.34
C SER A 328 -18.70 -11.81 0.53
N HIS A 329 -18.75 -10.96 1.58
CA HIS A 329 -19.91 -10.83 2.46
C HIS A 329 -21.08 -10.15 1.78
N TYR A 330 -20.82 -9.06 1.05
CA TYR A 330 -21.84 -8.32 0.30
C TYR A 330 -22.55 -9.30 -0.66
N TYR A 331 -21.84 -10.07 -1.47
CA TYR A 331 -22.49 -11.01 -2.39
C TYR A 331 -22.86 -12.38 -1.79
N ALA A 332 -22.80 -12.56 -0.46
CA ALA A 332 -23.27 -13.79 0.16
C ALA A 332 -24.79 -13.96 -0.03
N GLY A 333 -25.19 -15.03 -0.71
CA GLY A 333 -26.60 -15.27 -1.07
C GLY A 333 -27.17 -14.34 -2.15
N ARG A 334 -26.33 -13.52 -2.82
CA ARG A 334 -26.74 -12.61 -3.92
C ARG A 334 -26.01 -12.95 -5.21
N LEU A 335 -26.65 -12.59 -6.33
CA LEU A 335 -25.99 -12.64 -7.64
C LEU A 335 -24.95 -11.52 -7.74
N ARG A 336 -23.80 -11.85 -8.32
CA ARG A 336 -22.74 -10.88 -8.65
C ARG A 336 -23.04 -10.20 -9.99
N PRO A 337 -22.42 -9.06 -10.30
CA PRO A 337 -22.50 -8.47 -11.64
C PRO A 337 -21.97 -9.46 -12.67
N VAL A 338 -22.46 -9.35 -13.91
CA VAL A 338 -22.09 -10.25 -15.01
C VAL A 338 -20.57 -10.29 -15.26
N THR A 339 -19.88 -9.16 -15.02
CA THR A 339 -18.43 -9.02 -15.13
C THR A 339 -17.67 -9.96 -14.19
N ALA A 340 -18.26 -10.25 -13.02
CA ALA A 340 -17.68 -11.21 -12.07
C ALA A 340 -17.64 -12.63 -12.64
N TYR A 341 -18.62 -13.01 -13.45
CA TYR A 341 -18.68 -14.33 -14.07
C TYR A 341 -17.90 -14.39 -15.38
N SER A 342 -17.91 -13.33 -16.19
CA SER A 342 -17.16 -13.29 -17.45
C SER A 342 -15.66 -13.17 -17.21
N MET A 343 -15.22 -12.35 -16.25
CA MET A 343 -13.81 -12.06 -16.00
C MET A 343 -13.26 -12.75 -14.75
N GLY A 344 -14.02 -12.82 -13.66
CA GLY A 344 -13.58 -13.54 -12.46
C GLY A 344 -13.33 -15.02 -12.74
N LEU A 345 -14.09 -15.61 -13.68
CA LEU A 345 -13.92 -17.00 -14.12
C LEU A 345 -13.11 -17.17 -15.41
N ILE A 346 -12.29 -16.16 -15.80
CA ILE A 346 -11.54 -16.16 -17.06
C ILE A 346 -10.67 -17.40 -17.26
N TYR A 347 -10.11 -17.97 -16.19
CA TYR A 347 -9.33 -19.21 -16.27
C TYR A 347 -10.13 -20.37 -16.90
N TRP A 348 -11.37 -20.57 -16.46
CA TRP A 348 -12.22 -21.63 -16.99
C TRP A 348 -12.69 -21.32 -18.41
N TRP A 349 -12.99 -20.06 -18.70
CA TRP A 349 -13.36 -19.63 -20.06
C TRP A 349 -12.21 -19.78 -21.06
N ALA A 350 -11.00 -19.39 -20.67
CA ALA A 350 -9.81 -19.53 -21.51
C ALA A 350 -9.50 -21.00 -21.81
N ARG A 351 -9.67 -21.88 -20.81
CA ARG A 351 -9.54 -23.32 -21.01
C ARG A 351 -10.59 -23.86 -21.98
N LEU A 352 -11.84 -23.42 -21.90
CA LEU A 352 -12.88 -23.82 -22.85
C LEU A 352 -12.62 -23.26 -24.25
N ALA A 353 -12.22 -21.99 -24.36
CA ALA A 353 -11.89 -21.34 -25.62
C ALA A 353 -10.72 -22.01 -26.34
N SER A 354 -9.75 -22.55 -25.58
CA SER A 354 -8.60 -23.27 -26.12
C SER A 354 -8.95 -24.57 -26.88
N ILE A 355 -10.19 -25.06 -26.80
CA ILE A 355 -10.66 -26.21 -27.59
C ILE A 355 -10.85 -25.84 -29.07
N ALA A 356 -11.28 -24.60 -29.36
CA ALA A 356 -11.52 -24.13 -30.72
C ALA A 356 -11.10 -22.64 -30.89
N PRO A 357 -9.82 -22.30 -30.65
CA PRO A 357 -9.37 -20.91 -30.54
C PRO A 357 -9.58 -20.12 -31.83
N ARG A 358 -9.38 -20.74 -33.01
CA ARG A 358 -9.61 -20.08 -34.32
C ARG A 358 -11.05 -19.63 -34.50
N PHE A 359 -12.01 -20.46 -34.09
CA PHE A 359 -13.43 -20.12 -34.16
C PHE A 359 -13.78 -18.99 -33.20
N VAL A 360 -13.30 -19.09 -31.95
CA VAL A 360 -13.52 -18.05 -30.94
C VAL A 360 -12.94 -16.71 -31.38
N ASN A 361 -11.68 -16.68 -31.86
CA ASN A 361 -11.05 -15.45 -32.33
C ASN A 361 -11.81 -14.85 -33.51
N THR A 362 -12.23 -15.65 -34.49
CA THR A 362 -13.03 -15.17 -35.64
C THR A 362 -14.33 -14.49 -35.18
N LEU A 363 -14.99 -15.03 -34.16
CA LEU A 363 -16.19 -14.42 -33.57
C LEU A 363 -15.87 -13.12 -32.83
N MET A 364 -14.75 -13.06 -32.11
CA MET A 364 -14.35 -11.86 -31.34
C MET A 364 -13.81 -10.73 -32.23
N ASP A 365 -13.19 -11.05 -33.36
CA ASP A 365 -12.64 -10.08 -34.31
C ASP A 365 -13.72 -9.43 -35.19
N THR A 366 -14.91 -10.03 -35.29
CA THR A 366 -16.00 -9.49 -36.09
C THR A 366 -16.78 -8.42 -35.27
N PRO A 367 -16.73 -7.12 -35.62
CA PRO A 367 -17.21 -6.04 -34.73
C PRO A 367 -18.69 -6.13 -34.33
N VAL A 368 -19.55 -6.51 -35.27
CA VAL A 368 -20.99 -6.66 -35.01
C VAL A 368 -21.27 -7.88 -34.15
N ILE A 369 -20.55 -8.98 -34.37
CA ILE A 369 -20.74 -10.24 -33.64
C ILE A 369 -20.19 -10.12 -32.21
N SER A 370 -19.02 -9.49 -32.03
CA SER A 370 -18.37 -9.31 -30.73
C SER A 370 -19.12 -8.35 -29.80
N SER A 371 -20.00 -7.49 -30.35
CA SER A 371 -20.84 -6.59 -29.55
C SER A 371 -21.78 -7.33 -28.57
N ILE A 372 -22.28 -8.51 -28.96
CA ILE A 372 -23.18 -9.34 -28.16
C ILE A 372 -22.46 -9.93 -26.93
N PRO A 373 -21.36 -10.70 -27.07
CA PRO A 373 -20.64 -11.25 -25.92
C PRO A 373 -20.04 -10.15 -25.04
N LYS A 374 -19.58 -9.01 -25.61
CA LYS A 374 -19.16 -7.86 -24.80
C LYS A 374 -20.30 -7.35 -23.93
N ARG A 375 -21.49 -7.12 -24.50
CA ARG A 375 -22.66 -6.64 -23.76
C ARG A 375 -23.13 -7.65 -22.70
N LEU A 376 -23.19 -8.94 -23.03
CA LEU A 376 -23.59 -10.00 -22.09
C LEU A 376 -22.57 -10.19 -20.97
N GLY A 377 -21.28 -9.99 -21.26
CA GLY A 377 -20.19 -10.09 -20.30
C GLY A 377 -19.94 -8.81 -19.48
N GLY A 378 -20.69 -7.73 -19.71
CA GLY A 378 -20.51 -6.43 -19.04
C GLY A 378 -19.24 -5.69 -19.46
N ILE A 379 -18.69 -6.02 -20.63
CA ILE A 379 -17.47 -5.43 -21.18
C ILE A 379 -17.81 -4.12 -21.90
N ALA A 380 -16.98 -3.10 -21.71
CA ALA A 380 -17.02 -1.84 -22.45
C ALA A 380 -16.92 -2.11 -23.97
N ALA A 381 -17.71 -1.40 -24.77
CA ALA A 381 -17.80 -1.67 -26.21
C ALA A 381 -16.49 -1.32 -26.94
N GLU A 382 -15.81 -0.30 -26.41
CA GLU A 382 -14.55 0.30 -26.82
C GLU A 382 -13.35 -0.62 -26.58
N ARG A 383 -13.52 -1.70 -25.79
CA ARG A 383 -12.42 -2.61 -25.45
C ARG A 383 -12.27 -3.72 -26.46
N GLU A 384 -11.03 -3.96 -26.86
CA GLU A 384 -10.66 -5.13 -27.64
C GLU A 384 -10.52 -6.36 -26.74
N ILE A 385 -11.05 -7.50 -27.19
CA ILE A 385 -10.90 -8.76 -26.46
C ILE A 385 -9.60 -9.40 -26.95
N PRO A 386 -8.65 -9.74 -26.06
CA PRO A 386 -7.41 -10.39 -26.47
C PRO A 386 -7.66 -11.70 -27.20
N ALA A 387 -6.90 -11.95 -28.27
CA ALA A 387 -7.01 -13.17 -29.06
C ALA A 387 -6.42 -14.37 -28.30
N PHE A 388 -7.07 -15.52 -28.38
CA PHE A 388 -6.55 -16.78 -27.85
C PHE A 388 -5.46 -17.35 -28.76
N ALA A 389 -4.40 -17.87 -28.17
CA ALA A 389 -3.37 -18.60 -28.90
C ALA A 389 -3.95 -19.86 -29.55
N VAL A 390 -3.54 -20.14 -30.80
CA VAL A 390 -3.98 -21.34 -31.55
C VAL A 390 -3.57 -22.63 -30.84
N THR A 391 -2.43 -22.61 -30.15
CA THR A 391 -1.90 -23.73 -29.36
C THR A 391 -1.39 -23.16 -28.05
N SER A 392 -1.86 -23.69 -26.93
CA SER A 392 -1.48 -23.20 -25.59
C SER A 392 0.00 -23.45 -25.28
N PHE A 393 0.58 -22.64 -24.42
CA PHE A 393 1.98 -22.82 -23.97
C PHE A 393 2.22 -24.22 -23.42
N ARG A 394 1.33 -24.72 -22.55
CA ARG A 394 1.45 -26.07 -21.97
C ARG A 394 1.49 -27.18 -23.01
N GLU A 395 0.70 -27.06 -24.07
CA GLU A 395 0.68 -28.04 -25.16
C GLU A 395 1.98 -27.98 -25.97
N ARG A 396 2.43 -26.77 -26.32
CA ARG A 396 3.71 -26.58 -27.01
C ARG A 396 4.90 -27.09 -26.18
N PHE A 397 4.89 -26.81 -24.87
CA PHE A 397 5.92 -27.28 -23.94
C PHE A 397 5.99 -28.80 -23.87
N ARG A 398 4.85 -29.50 -23.85
CA ARG A 398 4.79 -30.98 -23.86
C ARG A 398 5.40 -31.61 -25.12
N GLN A 399 5.40 -30.88 -26.23
CA GLN A 399 5.98 -31.36 -27.50
C GLN A 399 7.50 -31.11 -27.58
N ARG A 400 8.07 -30.28 -26.69
CA ARG A 400 9.51 -30.01 -26.63
C ARG A 400 10.26 -31.20 -26.01
N LYS A 401 11.50 -31.39 -26.42
CA LYS A 401 12.45 -32.29 -25.73
C LYS A 401 12.96 -31.58 -24.47
N PRO A 402 12.85 -32.17 -23.27
CA PRO A 402 13.39 -31.58 -22.05
C PRO A 402 14.89 -31.35 -22.16
N ARG A 403 15.37 -30.18 -21.71
CA ARG A 403 16.81 -29.88 -21.56
C ARG A 403 17.24 -29.97 -20.10
N ASN A 404 18.56 -30.09 -19.91
CA ASN A 404 19.22 -30.09 -18.61
C ASN A 404 18.59 -31.03 -17.58
N VAL A 405 18.16 -32.24 -17.95
CA VAL A 405 17.42 -33.17 -17.06
C VAL A 405 18.16 -33.49 -15.74
N ARG A 406 19.48 -33.31 -15.70
CA ARG A 406 20.32 -33.47 -14.50
C ARG A 406 20.61 -32.17 -13.75
N GLY A 407 20.16 -31.03 -14.27
CA GLY A 407 20.30 -29.71 -13.67
C GLY A 407 19.31 -29.49 -12.53
N GLN A 408 19.49 -28.39 -11.81
CA GLN A 408 18.59 -27.99 -10.73
C GLN A 408 17.18 -27.76 -11.30
N THR A 409 16.17 -28.39 -10.69
CA THR A 409 14.78 -28.28 -11.14
C THR A 409 14.16 -26.96 -10.69
N VAL A 410 13.45 -26.31 -11.61
CA VAL A 410 12.62 -25.13 -11.36
C VAL A 410 11.24 -25.34 -11.97
N ILE A 411 10.19 -24.87 -11.30
CA ILE A 411 8.84 -24.86 -11.84
C ILE A 411 8.58 -23.50 -12.46
N LEU A 412 8.37 -23.45 -13.77
CA LEU A 412 7.81 -22.25 -14.40
C LEU A 412 6.29 -22.28 -14.23
N TRP A 413 5.73 -21.23 -13.63
CA TRP A 413 4.29 -21.10 -13.39
C TRP A 413 3.58 -20.58 -14.66
N PRO A 414 2.76 -21.39 -15.34
CA PRO A 414 2.06 -20.97 -16.55
C PRO A 414 0.76 -20.24 -16.17
N ASP A 415 0.82 -18.94 -15.96
CA ASP A 415 -0.39 -18.15 -15.69
C ASP A 415 -1.39 -18.17 -16.86
N THR A 416 -2.62 -17.77 -16.59
CA THR A 416 -3.72 -17.82 -17.56
C THR A 416 -3.40 -17.08 -18.87
N PHE A 417 -2.73 -15.93 -18.80
CA PHE A 417 -2.46 -15.09 -19.96
C PHE A 417 -1.33 -15.66 -20.79
N ASN A 418 -0.19 -15.97 -20.17
CA ASN A 418 0.92 -16.59 -20.87
C ASN A 418 0.56 -18.00 -21.38
N ASN A 419 -0.36 -18.73 -20.74
CA ASN A 419 -0.75 -20.03 -21.26
C ASN A 419 -1.68 -19.98 -22.47
N PHE A 420 -2.70 -19.12 -22.44
CA PHE A 420 -3.80 -19.15 -23.42
C PHE A 420 -3.81 -17.99 -24.42
N PHE A 421 -3.03 -16.94 -24.20
CA PHE A 421 -3.03 -15.73 -25.04
C PHE A 421 -1.63 -15.46 -25.62
N HIS A 422 -0.61 -15.42 -24.75
CA HIS A 422 0.77 -15.05 -25.11
C HIS A 422 1.79 -16.16 -24.76
N PRO A 423 1.72 -17.35 -25.38
CA PRO A 423 2.63 -18.46 -25.12
C PRO A 423 4.10 -18.15 -25.39
N GLU A 424 4.39 -17.25 -26.32
CA GLU A 424 5.74 -16.82 -26.70
C GLU A 424 6.55 -16.26 -25.52
N THR A 425 5.91 -15.53 -24.60
CA THR A 425 6.58 -14.98 -23.42
C THR A 425 7.05 -16.09 -22.48
N ALA A 426 6.21 -17.12 -22.27
CA ALA A 426 6.58 -18.27 -21.44
C ALA A 426 7.61 -19.18 -22.13
N GLU A 427 7.56 -19.30 -23.45
CA GLU A 427 8.60 -20.00 -24.23
C GLU A 427 9.96 -19.32 -24.07
N ALA A 428 10.03 -18.00 -24.20
CA ALA A 428 11.25 -17.23 -23.98
C ALA A 428 11.80 -17.41 -22.55
N ALA A 429 10.92 -17.41 -21.54
CA ALA A 429 11.34 -17.67 -20.16
C ALA A 429 11.93 -19.08 -19.98
N VAL A 430 11.37 -20.10 -20.62
CA VAL A 430 11.94 -21.45 -20.62
C VAL A 430 13.33 -21.45 -21.24
N GLU A 431 13.50 -20.79 -22.39
CA GLU A 431 14.78 -20.73 -23.08
C GLU A 431 15.87 -20.08 -22.24
N VAL A 432 15.55 -18.96 -21.58
CA VAL A 432 16.48 -18.28 -20.67
C VAL A 432 16.85 -19.19 -19.50
N LEU A 433 15.87 -19.78 -18.81
CA LEU A 433 16.14 -20.68 -17.67
C LEU A 433 16.96 -21.91 -18.08
N GLU A 434 16.68 -22.50 -19.25
CA GLU A 434 17.46 -23.62 -19.78
C GLU A 434 18.88 -23.18 -20.18
N ALA A 435 19.08 -21.94 -20.66
CA ALA A 435 20.41 -21.40 -20.94
C ALA A 435 21.24 -21.26 -19.65
N GLY A 436 20.60 -20.92 -18.52
CA GLY A 436 21.21 -20.93 -17.18
C GLY A 436 21.45 -22.32 -16.57
N GLY A 437 21.26 -23.40 -17.35
CA GLY A 437 21.51 -24.78 -16.91
C GLY A 437 20.40 -25.39 -16.04
N PHE A 438 19.24 -24.73 -15.89
CA PHE A 438 18.13 -25.26 -15.10
C PHE A 438 17.30 -26.30 -15.87
N HIS A 439 16.74 -27.25 -15.13
CA HIS A 439 15.72 -28.16 -15.62
C HIS A 439 14.34 -27.55 -15.40
N VAL A 440 13.72 -27.04 -16.45
CA VAL A 440 12.39 -26.41 -16.34
C VAL A 440 11.30 -27.48 -16.36
N LYS A 441 10.40 -27.42 -15.37
CA LYS A 441 9.15 -28.19 -15.33
C LYS A 441 7.94 -27.27 -15.24
N LEU A 442 6.78 -27.78 -15.60
CA LEU A 442 5.48 -27.15 -15.36
C LEU A 442 4.71 -27.99 -14.33
N PRO A 443 3.73 -27.42 -13.60
CA PRO A 443 2.79 -28.23 -12.82
C PRO A 443 2.11 -29.26 -13.72
N ASP A 444 2.00 -30.52 -13.29
CA ASP A 444 1.35 -31.57 -14.11
C ASP A 444 -0.14 -31.28 -14.33
N SER A 445 -0.79 -30.78 -13.28
CA SER A 445 -2.19 -30.35 -13.29
C SER A 445 -2.35 -28.97 -13.94
N MET A 446 -3.50 -28.73 -14.57
CA MET A 446 -3.89 -27.38 -14.97
C MET A 446 -4.40 -26.61 -13.76
N LEU A 447 -3.60 -25.64 -13.31
CA LEU A 447 -3.83 -24.82 -12.12
C LEU A 447 -3.86 -23.32 -12.50
N CYS A 448 -4.50 -22.50 -11.67
CA CYS A 448 -4.51 -21.04 -11.81
C CYS A 448 -4.36 -20.40 -10.43
N CYS A 449 -3.63 -19.30 -10.35
CA CYS A 449 -3.43 -18.55 -9.10
C CYS A 449 -4.76 -17.98 -8.56
N GLY A 450 -5.78 -17.84 -9.41
CA GLY A 450 -7.11 -17.39 -9.01
C GLY A 450 -7.23 -15.89 -8.76
N ARG A 451 -6.22 -15.09 -9.12
CA ARG A 451 -6.19 -13.64 -8.86
C ARG A 451 -7.46 -12.87 -9.28
N PRO A 452 -8.10 -13.13 -10.44
CA PRO A 452 -9.32 -12.42 -10.82
C PRO A 452 -10.50 -12.61 -9.85
N LEU A 453 -10.50 -13.68 -9.05
CA LEU A 453 -11.57 -13.98 -8.09
C LEU A 453 -11.65 -12.96 -6.94
N TYR A 454 -10.52 -12.36 -6.58
CA TYR A 454 -10.43 -11.41 -5.47
C TYR A 454 -11.12 -10.09 -5.82
N ASP A 455 -11.06 -9.66 -7.07
CA ASP A 455 -11.69 -8.42 -7.55
C ASP A 455 -13.22 -8.42 -7.34
N PHE A 456 -13.81 -9.61 -7.27
CA PHE A 456 -15.25 -9.86 -7.12
C PHE A 456 -15.62 -10.59 -5.82
N GLY A 457 -14.69 -10.66 -4.86
CA GLY A 457 -14.93 -11.31 -3.57
C GLY A 457 -15.34 -12.78 -3.66
N MET A 458 -14.85 -13.54 -4.65
CA MET A 458 -15.12 -14.98 -4.77
C MET A 458 -14.14 -15.80 -3.91
N LEU A 459 -14.00 -15.44 -2.64
CA LEU A 459 -12.92 -15.93 -1.76
C LEU A 459 -13.01 -17.42 -1.46
N HIS A 460 -14.21 -18.01 -1.40
CA HIS A 460 -14.35 -19.46 -1.29
C HIS A 460 -13.68 -20.21 -2.44
N LEU A 461 -13.86 -19.74 -3.67
CA LEU A 461 -13.29 -20.34 -4.86
C LEU A 461 -11.77 -20.10 -4.91
N ALA A 462 -11.32 -18.91 -4.52
CA ALA A 462 -9.89 -18.59 -4.40
C ALA A 462 -9.18 -19.53 -3.40
N LYS A 463 -9.74 -19.69 -2.19
CA LYS A 463 -9.22 -20.62 -1.18
C LYS A 463 -9.19 -22.07 -1.68
N ARG A 464 -10.22 -22.49 -2.43
CA ARG A 464 -10.25 -23.84 -3.04
C ARG A 464 -9.12 -24.03 -4.05
N GLN A 465 -8.89 -23.06 -4.93
CA GLN A 465 -7.79 -23.14 -5.91
C GLN A 465 -6.43 -23.16 -5.22
N LEU A 466 -6.21 -22.32 -4.20
CA LEU A 466 -4.94 -22.33 -3.47
C LEU A 466 -4.67 -23.66 -2.75
N ARG A 467 -5.70 -24.29 -2.16
CA ARG A 467 -5.55 -25.65 -1.60
C ARG A 467 -5.20 -26.68 -2.67
N GLN A 468 -5.88 -26.64 -3.82
CA GLN A 468 -5.54 -27.51 -4.95
C GLN A 468 -4.10 -27.32 -5.43
N ILE A 469 -3.58 -26.10 -5.42
CA ILE A 469 -2.18 -25.81 -5.76
C ILE A 469 -1.24 -26.42 -4.72
N MET A 470 -1.48 -26.16 -3.44
CA MET A 470 -0.66 -26.70 -2.35
C MET A 470 -0.65 -28.23 -2.34
N ASP A 471 -1.78 -28.87 -2.64
CA ASP A 471 -1.88 -30.32 -2.71
C ASP A 471 -1.21 -30.89 -3.97
N ALA A 472 -1.40 -30.26 -5.13
CA ALA A 472 -0.85 -30.73 -6.40
C ALA A 472 0.67 -30.52 -6.51
N LEU A 473 1.24 -29.54 -5.80
CA LEU A 473 2.67 -29.24 -5.79
C LEU A 473 3.36 -29.61 -4.47
N ARG A 474 2.69 -30.41 -3.63
CA ARG A 474 3.16 -30.70 -2.27
C ARG A 474 4.58 -31.26 -2.26
N THR A 475 4.86 -32.25 -3.12
CA THR A 475 6.17 -32.90 -3.21
C THR A 475 7.26 -31.91 -3.61
N GLU A 476 7.00 -31.04 -4.58
CA GLU A 476 7.97 -30.06 -5.05
C GLU A 476 8.20 -28.94 -4.03
N ILE A 477 7.13 -28.49 -3.34
CA ILE A 477 7.21 -27.51 -2.26
C ILE A 477 8.02 -28.06 -1.07
N GLU A 478 7.77 -29.31 -0.69
CA GLU A 478 8.51 -30.00 0.37
C GLU A 478 9.99 -30.20 -0.01
N ALA A 479 10.28 -30.45 -1.28
CA ALA A 479 11.64 -30.57 -1.80
C ALA A 479 12.39 -29.23 -1.93
N GLY A 480 11.75 -28.08 -1.68
CA GLY A 480 12.40 -26.77 -1.79
C GLY A 480 12.46 -26.22 -3.23
N THR A 481 11.66 -26.76 -4.15
CA THR A 481 11.72 -26.40 -5.57
C THR A 481 11.22 -24.97 -5.77
N CYS A 482 12.03 -24.14 -6.45
CA CYS A 482 11.63 -22.76 -6.76
C CYS A 482 10.52 -22.73 -7.81
N ILE A 483 9.53 -21.87 -7.59
CA ILE A 483 8.44 -21.57 -8.51
C ILE A 483 8.68 -20.17 -9.09
N VAL A 484 8.84 -20.09 -10.39
CA VAL A 484 9.14 -18.85 -11.11
C VAL A 484 7.89 -18.41 -11.88
N GLY A 485 7.40 -17.22 -11.60
CA GLY A 485 6.25 -16.62 -12.30
C GLY A 485 6.65 -15.47 -13.21
N LEU A 486 5.86 -15.26 -14.27
CA LEU A 486 6.01 -14.12 -15.20
C LEU A 486 5.01 -13.01 -14.89
N GLU A 487 3.78 -13.37 -14.51
CA GLU A 487 2.71 -12.43 -14.17
C GLU A 487 2.83 -11.97 -12.70
N PRO A 488 3.15 -10.68 -12.43
CA PRO A 488 3.33 -10.18 -11.07
C PRO A 488 2.12 -10.38 -10.16
N SER A 489 0.90 -10.30 -10.70
CA SER A 489 -0.32 -10.48 -9.90
C SER A 489 -0.52 -11.92 -9.43
N CYS A 490 -0.09 -12.91 -10.23
CA CYS A 490 -0.08 -14.29 -9.78
C CYS A 490 1.01 -14.53 -8.73
N VAL A 491 2.22 -13.98 -8.92
CA VAL A 491 3.30 -14.07 -7.92
C VAL A 491 2.88 -13.42 -6.60
N ALA A 492 2.26 -12.24 -6.65
CA ALA A 492 1.72 -11.55 -5.48
C ALA A 492 0.62 -12.35 -4.77
N THR A 493 -0.16 -13.16 -5.49
CA THR A 493 -1.14 -14.06 -4.85
C THR A 493 -0.44 -15.09 -3.94
N PHE A 494 0.71 -15.62 -4.36
CA PHE A 494 1.48 -16.55 -3.54
C PHE A 494 2.28 -15.85 -2.44
N ARG A 495 2.86 -14.68 -2.73
CA ARG A 495 3.71 -13.94 -1.76
C ARG A 495 2.92 -13.17 -0.70
N ASP A 496 1.68 -12.76 -1.00
CA ASP A 496 0.87 -11.93 -0.12
C ASP A 496 -0.46 -12.60 0.27
N GLU A 497 -1.36 -12.86 -0.69
CA GLU A 497 -2.72 -13.34 -0.39
C GLU A 497 -2.76 -14.69 0.31
N LEU A 498 -1.90 -15.61 -0.13
CA LEU A 498 -1.79 -16.96 0.43
C LEU A 498 -1.51 -16.92 1.94
N GLY A 499 -0.57 -16.07 2.39
CA GLY A 499 -0.24 -15.90 3.80
C GLY A 499 -1.36 -15.25 4.60
N ASN A 500 -2.16 -14.38 3.98
CA ASN A 500 -3.33 -13.79 4.62
C ASN A 500 -4.50 -14.78 4.75
N LEU A 501 -4.61 -15.76 3.85
CA LEU A 501 -5.66 -16.79 3.90
C LEU A 501 -5.29 -18.01 4.76
N PHE A 502 -4.01 -18.37 4.80
CA PHE A 502 -3.48 -19.57 5.47
C PHE A 502 -2.22 -19.26 6.30
N PRO A 503 -2.26 -18.32 7.27
CA PRO A 503 -1.06 -17.87 7.98
C PRO A 503 -0.37 -18.95 8.84
N ARG A 504 -1.08 -20.03 9.18
CA ARG A 504 -0.58 -21.13 10.02
C ARG A 504 -0.27 -22.41 9.22
N ASP A 505 -0.41 -22.37 7.90
CA ASP A 505 -0.16 -23.53 7.04
C ASP A 505 1.32 -23.54 6.61
N GLU A 506 2.03 -24.61 6.94
CA GLU A 506 3.46 -24.74 6.64
C GLU A 506 3.75 -24.81 5.13
N VAL A 507 2.88 -25.48 4.37
CA VAL A 507 3.00 -25.59 2.91
C VAL A 507 2.78 -24.23 2.27
N ALA A 508 1.77 -23.49 2.74
CA ALA A 508 1.53 -22.12 2.30
C ALA A 508 2.75 -21.22 2.57
N SER A 509 3.34 -21.35 3.76
CA SER A 509 4.54 -20.60 4.17
C SER A 509 5.76 -20.94 3.31
N LYS A 510 5.97 -22.22 2.98
CA LYS A 510 7.04 -22.67 2.06
C LYS A 510 6.81 -22.15 0.64
N LEU A 511 5.60 -22.33 0.09
CA LEU A 511 5.22 -21.85 -1.23
C LEU A 511 5.47 -20.35 -1.38
N LYS A 512 5.06 -19.55 -0.38
CA LYS A 512 5.33 -18.11 -0.33
C LYS A 512 6.83 -17.78 -0.46
N ARG A 513 7.70 -18.50 0.27
CA ARG A 513 9.16 -18.27 0.23
C ARG A 513 9.84 -18.78 -1.03
N GLN A 514 9.25 -19.79 -1.68
CA GLN A 514 9.81 -20.44 -2.88
C GLN A 514 9.30 -19.83 -4.19
N THR A 515 8.40 -18.85 -4.12
CA THR A 515 7.87 -18.17 -5.31
C THR A 515 8.65 -16.91 -5.62
N PHE A 516 9.17 -16.82 -6.84
CA PHE A 516 9.95 -15.69 -7.33
C PHE A 516 9.32 -15.13 -8.60
N LEU A 517 9.42 -13.82 -8.79
CA LEU A 517 9.28 -13.25 -10.13
C LEU A 517 10.49 -13.67 -10.97
N PHE A 518 10.32 -13.78 -12.28
CA PHE A 518 11.37 -14.23 -13.19
C PHE A 518 12.67 -13.43 -13.10
N SER A 519 12.55 -12.11 -13.09
CA SER A 519 13.66 -11.18 -12.87
C SER A 519 14.40 -11.44 -11.56
N GLU A 520 13.69 -11.55 -10.45
CA GLU A 520 14.25 -11.83 -9.13
C GLU A 520 15.03 -13.15 -9.15
N PHE A 521 14.47 -14.19 -9.77
CA PHE A 521 15.11 -15.49 -9.86
C PHE A 521 16.38 -15.45 -10.71
N VAL A 522 16.31 -14.82 -11.89
CA VAL A 522 17.44 -14.69 -12.81
C VAL A 522 18.55 -13.85 -12.18
N HIS A 523 18.20 -12.73 -11.54
CA HIS A 523 19.15 -11.87 -10.85
C HIS A 523 19.86 -12.60 -9.68
N GLN A 524 19.12 -13.39 -8.89
CA GLN A 524 19.71 -14.18 -7.80
C GLN A 524 20.67 -15.28 -8.27
N HIS A 525 20.56 -15.71 -9.53
CA HIS A 525 21.41 -16.74 -10.13
C HIS A 525 22.21 -16.18 -11.33
N ALA A 526 22.51 -14.89 -11.31
CA ALA A 526 23.16 -14.19 -12.43
C ALA A 526 24.47 -14.86 -12.85
N ASP A 527 25.18 -15.51 -11.93
CA ASP A 527 26.42 -16.27 -12.16
C ASP A 527 26.25 -17.46 -13.13
N LYS A 528 25.02 -17.92 -13.34
CA LYS A 528 24.71 -19.03 -14.26
C LYS A 528 24.40 -18.58 -15.68
N PHE A 529 24.28 -17.28 -15.93
CA PHE A 529 23.89 -16.76 -17.22
C PHE A 529 25.04 -15.99 -17.86
N ASP A 530 25.20 -16.16 -19.17
CA ASP A 530 26.05 -15.32 -19.99
C ASP A 530 25.16 -14.24 -20.64
N PHE A 531 25.06 -13.08 -19.97
CA PHE A 531 24.16 -12.01 -20.39
C PHE A 531 24.73 -11.29 -21.62
N PRO A 532 23.96 -11.18 -22.73
CA PRO A 532 24.39 -10.39 -23.87
C PRO A 532 24.30 -8.90 -23.56
N HIS A 533 25.16 -8.11 -24.19
CA HIS A 533 25.00 -6.66 -24.23
C HIS A 533 24.03 -6.27 -25.34
N LEU A 534 22.93 -5.61 -24.97
CA LEU A 534 21.83 -5.19 -25.81
C LEU A 534 21.78 -3.66 -25.78
N GLU A 535 22.55 -2.99 -26.65
CA GLU A 535 22.52 -1.53 -26.82
C GLU A 535 21.15 -1.06 -27.36
N ARG A 536 20.17 -0.99 -26.46
CA ARG A 536 18.77 -0.68 -26.76
C ARG A 536 18.21 0.26 -25.71
N ARG A 537 17.18 1.01 -26.12
CA ARG A 537 16.39 1.86 -25.23
C ARG A 537 15.05 1.20 -24.95
N ALA A 538 14.57 1.27 -23.70
CA ALA A 538 13.30 0.70 -23.29
C ALA A 538 12.49 1.67 -22.43
N LEU A 539 11.21 1.84 -22.78
CA LEU A 539 10.23 2.46 -21.90
C LEU A 539 9.62 1.36 -21.01
N VAL A 540 9.72 1.51 -19.69
CA VAL A 540 9.35 0.46 -18.73
C VAL A 540 8.16 0.90 -17.89
N HIS A 541 7.12 0.06 -17.86
CA HIS A 541 5.99 0.21 -16.95
C HIS A 541 5.92 -0.96 -15.96
N GLY A 542 6.17 -0.68 -14.68
CA GLY A 542 5.98 -1.65 -13.61
C GLY A 542 4.50 -1.92 -13.35
N HIS A 543 4.08 -3.19 -13.36
CA HIS A 543 2.73 -3.60 -12.99
C HIS A 543 2.40 -3.18 -11.55
N CYS A 544 1.14 -2.88 -11.22
CA CYS A 544 0.80 -2.35 -9.89
C CYS A 544 1.15 -3.29 -8.72
N HIS A 545 0.82 -4.59 -8.79
CA HIS A 545 1.28 -5.59 -7.82
C HIS A 545 2.80 -5.75 -7.79
N HIS A 546 3.48 -5.50 -8.90
CA HIS A 546 4.92 -5.55 -8.99
C HIS A 546 5.52 -4.42 -8.13
N LYS A 547 5.13 -3.17 -8.42
CA LYS A 547 5.58 -1.98 -7.67
C LYS A 547 5.19 -2.02 -6.19
N SER A 548 4.00 -2.55 -5.88
CA SER A 548 3.44 -2.45 -4.51
C SER A 548 3.86 -3.60 -3.58
N ILE A 549 4.21 -4.78 -4.12
CA ILE A 549 4.42 -6.00 -3.33
C ILE A 549 5.79 -6.64 -3.59
N LEU A 550 6.27 -6.61 -4.84
CA LEU A 550 7.46 -7.36 -5.26
C LEU A 550 8.71 -6.46 -5.32
N GLY A 551 8.56 -5.20 -5.75
CA GLY A 551 9.64 -4.27 -6.06
C GLY A 551 10.19 -4.47 -7.48
N MET A 552 10.77 -3.43 -8.07
CA MET A 552 11.34 -3.43 -9.45
C MET A 552 12.88 -3.56 -9.46
N GLU A 553 13.52 -3.68 -8.29
CA GLU A 553 14.98 -3.62 -8.14
C GLU A 553 15.71 -4.70 -8.96
N ALA A 554 15.09 -5.87 -9.16
CA ALA A 554 15.70 -6.96 -9.91
C ALA A 554 15.70 -6.67 -11.42
N GLU A 555 14.61 -6.11 -11.95
CA GLU A 555 14.46 -5.69 -13.34
C GLU A 555 15.47 -4.62 -13.70
N GLU A 556 15.57 -3.58 -12.87
CA GLU A 556 16.49 -2.45 -13.07
C GLU A 556 17.94 -2.95 -13.18
N LYS A 557 18.37 -3.81 -12.26
CA LYS A 557 19.70 -4.43 -12.31
C LYS A 557 19.90 -5.32 -13.53
N LEU A 558 18.87 -6.04 -13.97
CA LEU A 558 18.97 -6.84 -15.19
C LEU A 558 19.07 -5.97 -16.44
N PHE A 559 18.36 -4.84 -16.52
CA PHE A 559 18.51 -3.89 -17.62
C PHE A 559 19.93 -3.32 -17.66
N GLU A 560 20.48 -2.93 -16.51
CA GLU A 560 21.88 -2.48 -16.40
C GLU A 560 22.87 -3.54 -16.87
N GLN A 561 22.71 -4.79 -16.42
CA GLN A 561 23.56 -5.92 -16.82
C GLN A 561 23.48 -6.20 -18.32
N LEU A 562 22.29 -6.06 -18.90
CA LEU A 562 22.06 -6.21 -20.33
C LEU A 562 22.49 -4.98 -21.14
N GLY A 563 22.92 -3.87 -20.52
CA GLY A 563 23.26 -2.64 -21.25
C GLY A 563 22.07 -1.91 -21.88
N ILE A 564 20.86 -2.15 -21.35
CA ILE A 564 19.64 -1.50 -21.81
C ILE A 564 19.54 -0.14 -21.10
N GLU A 565 19.47 0.93 -21.88
CA GLU A 565 19.07 2.25 -21.36
C GLU A 565 17.56 2.21 -21.13
N TYR A 566 17.10 2.50 -19.92
CA TYR A 566 15.67 2.39 -19.59
C TYR A 566 15.14 3.65 -18.93
N ASP A 567 13.86 3.92 -19.19
CA ASP A 567 13.09 4.96 -18.52
C ASP A 567 11.86 4.32 -17.86
N VAL A 568 11.78 4.39 -16.53
CA VAL A 568 10.67 3.84 -15.77
C VAL A 568 9.58 4.90 -15.67
N VAL A 569 8.47 4.68 -16.37
CA VAL A 569 7.35 5.63 -16.35
C VAL A 569 6.74 5.67 -14.96
N ASP A 570 6.76 6.85 -14.32
CA ASP A 570 6.03 7.13 -13.06
C ASP A 570 4.52 7.23 -13.28
N SER A 571 3.97 6.11 -13.73
CA SER A 571 2.56 5.92 -14.02
C SER A 571 1.95 5.09 -12.91
N GLY A 572 1.20 5.73 -12.01
CA GLY A 572 0.56 5.02 -10.91
C GLY A 572 -0.32 3.84 -11.36
N CYS A 573 -0.91 3.91 -12.54
CA CYS A 573 -1.69 2.83 -13.13
C CYS A 573 -1.67 2.89 -14.67
N CYS A 574 -1.74 1.73 -15.33
CA CYS A 574 -1.96 1.62 -16.77
C CYS A 574 -3.42 1.90 -17.21
N GLY A 575 -4.31 2.16 -16.26
CA GLY A 575 -5.75 2.28 -16.49
C GLY A 575 -6.49 0.94 -16.49
N MET A 576 -5.85 -0.18 -16.81
CA MET A 576 -6.51 -1.48 -16.91
C MET A 576 -6.79 -2.16 -15.57
N ALA A 577 -5.78 -2.26 -14.70
CA ALA A 577 -5.85 -2.95 -13.40
C ALA A 577 -6.68 -4.25 -13.42
N GLY A 578 -6.33 -5.16 -14.33
CA GLY A 578 -7.04 -6.42 -14.51
C GLY A 578 -8.42 -6.21 -15.15
N SER A 579 -9.46 -6.67 -14.47
CA SER A 579 -10.85 -6.60 -14.97
C SER A 579 -11.41 -5.18 -14.96
N PHE A 580 -10.91 -4.31 -14.07
CA PHE A 580 -11.43 -2.96 -13.84
C PHE A 580 -11.63 -2.16 -15.13
N GLY A 581 -10.60 -2.10 -15.97
CA GLY A 581 -10.62 -1.29 -17.19
C GLY A 581 -11.52 -1.85 -18.28
N PHE A 582 -11.92 -3.12 -18.19
CA PHE A 582 -12.84 -3.71 -19.14
C PHE A 582 -14.30 -3.51 -18.78
N GLU A 583 -14.63 -3.17 -17.54
CA GLU A 583 -16.02 -3.00 -17.12
C GLU A 583 -16.61 -1.74 -17.75
N ARG A 584 -17.81 -1.86 -18.33
CA ARG A 584 -18.49 -0.75 -19.02
C ARG A 584 -18.63 0.50 -18.15
N GLU A 585 -19.01 0.33 -16.90
CA GLU A 585 -19.29 1.43 -15.96
C GLU A 585 -18.01 2.16 -15.49
N LYS A 586 -16.83 1.58 -15.75
CA LYS A 586 -15.54 2.07 -15.26
C LYS A 586 -14.63 2.55 -16.40
N TYR A 587 -15.10 2.48 -17.64
CA TYR A 587 -14.32 2.79 -18.83
C TYR A 587 -13.69 4.19 -18.77
N ASP A 588 -14.49 5.22 -18.48
CA ASP A 588 -14.00 6.61 -18.46
C ASP A 588 -12.94 6.83 -17.38
N VAL A 589 -13.17 6.31 -16.17
CA VAL A 589 -12.20 6.37 -15.07
C VAL A 589 -10.94 5.60 -15.40
N SER A 590 -11.07 4.46 -16.07
CA SER A 590 -9.96 3.62 -16.52
C SER A 590 -9.09 4.33 -17.55
N ILE A 591 -9.69 4.92 -18.59
CA ILE A 591 -8.97 5.71 -19.59
C ILE A 591 -8.29 6.90 -18.93
N ALA A 592 -9.02 7.67 -18.13
CA ALA A 592 -8.45 8.82 -17.44
C ALA A 592 -7.28 8.44 -16.52
N CYS A 593 -7.29 7.26 -15.90
CA CYS A 593 -6.14 6.77 -15.13
C CYS A 593 -4.91 6.51 -16.02
N GLY A 594 -5.09 5.90 -17.19
CA GLY A 594 -4.00 5.62 -18.14
C GLY A 594 -3.46 6.87 -18.82
N GLU A 595 -4.33 7.84 -19.11
CA GLU A 595 -4.02 9.13 -19.73
C GLU A 595 -3.16 10.05 -18.86
N ARG A 596 -3.00 9.75 -17.56
CA ARG A 596 -2.18 10.57 -16.67
C ARG A 596 -0.69 10.53 -16.97
N ALA A 597 -0.18 9.39 -17.43
CA ALA A 597 1.27 9.20 -17.62
C ALA A 597 1.61 8.12 -18.66
N LEU A 598 1.06 6.91 -18.52
CA LEU A 598 1.48 5.78 -19.36
C LEU A 598 1.07 5.92 -20.82
N LEU A 599 -0.22 6.21 -21.08
CA LEU A 599 -0.71 6.29 -22.46
C LEU A 599 -0.07 7.45 -23.24
N PRO A 600 0.17 8.64 -22.65
CA PRO A 600 0.98 9.67 -23.30
C PRO A 600 2.41 9.20 -23.59
N ALA A 601 3.12 8.66 -22.59
CA ALA A 601 4.51 8.21 -22.77
C ALA A 601 4.65 7.16 -23.88
N VAL A 602 3.72 6.22 -23.99
CA VAL A 602 3.71 5.21 -25.07
C VAL A 602 3.42 5.81 -26.45
N ARG A 603 2.64 6.90 -26.53
CA ARG A 603 2.37 7.58 -27.82
C ARG A 603 3.52 8.46 -28.27
N GLU A 604 4.36 8.91 -27.35
CA GLU A 604 5.52 9.76 -27.60
C GLU A 604 6.82 8.98 -27.88
N ALA A 605 6.90 7.73 -27.41
CA ALA A 605 7.99 6.79 -27.66
C ALA A 605 7.93 6.17 -29.06
#